data_AF-A0A821ULG9-F1
#
_entry.id   AF-A0A821ULG9-F1
#
_cell.length_a   1.000
_cell.length_b   1.000
_cell.length_c   1.000
_cell.angle_alpha   90.00
_cell.angle_beta   90.00
_cell.angle_gamma   90.00
#
_symmetry.space_group_name_H-M   'P 1'
#
loop_
_entity.id
_entity.type
_entity.pdbx_description
1 polymer ?
#
loop_
_entity_poly.entity_id
_entity_poly.type
_entity_poly.pdbx_seq_one_letter_code
_entity_poly.pdbx_strand_id
1 'polypeptide(L)' 'MGICKVEDYRKKSKEYMEKTQAYQCLGTNDPLPELIQRTNKYLLDLRLTKWITQKQYELLSIKPNEVELAHLYY' A
#
# COMPACT_ATOMS: atom_id res chain seq x y z
N MET A 1 -29.17 8.21 11.13
CA MET A 1 -28.33 7.50 12.11
C MET A 1 -27.61 6.35 11.39
N GLY A 2 -26.36 6.57 10.96
CA GLY A 2 -25.60 5.63 10.12
C GLY A 2 -24.21 5.32 10.65
N ILE A 3 -24.05 5.30 11.98
CA ILE A 3 -22.73 5.23 12.63
C ILE A 3 -22.40 3.79 13.11
N CYS A 4 -23.40 2.95 13.38
CA CYS A 4 -23.19 1.62 13.98
C CYS A 4 -22.54 0.57 13.06
N LYS A 5 -22.58 0.71 11.73
CA LYS A 5 -22.06 -0.33 10.82
C LYS A 5 -20.54 -0.32 10.70
N VAL A 6 -19.90 0.87 10.74
CA VAL A 6 -18.46 1.02 10.49
C VAL A 6 -17.61 0.48 11.65
N GLU A 7 -18.07 0.68 12.88
CA GLU A 7 -17.40 0.14 14.08
C GLU A 7 -17.42 -1.38 14.10
N ASP A 8 -18.51 -2.00 13.64
CA ASP A 8 -18.68 -3.44 13.54
C ASP A 8 -17.69 -4.07 12.53
N TYR A 9 -17.47 -3.41 11.39
CA TYR A 9 -16.48 -3.86 10.41
C TYR A 9 -15.05 -3.78 10.93
N ARG A 10 -14.70 -2.69 11.64
CA ARG A 10 -13.37 -2.55 12.24
C ARG A 10 -13.12 -3.62 13.30
N LYS A 11 -14.12 -3.91 14.12
CA LYS A 11 -14.04 -4.95 15.15
C LYS A 11 -13.87 -6.35 14.54
N LYS A 12 -14.70 -6.70 13.56
CA LYS A 12 -14.61 -7.98 12.85
C LYS A 12 -13.30 -8.16 12.10
N SER A 13 -12.80 -7.08 11.48
CA SER A 13 -11.49 -7.09 10.83
C SER A 13 -10.38 -7.40 11.83
N LYS A 14 -10.37 -6.70 12.98
CA LYS A 14 -9.38 -6.92 14.04
C LYS A 14 -9.44 -8.35 14.62
N GLU A 15 -10.63 -8.85 14.92
CA GLU A 15 -10.84 -10.22 15.43
C GLU A 15 -10.39 -11.28 14.42
N TYR A 16 -10.63 -11.04 13.13
CA TYR A 16 -10.19 -11.95 12.07
C TYR A 16 -8.66 -11.93 11.89
N MET A 17 -8.04 -10.74 11.95
CA MET A 17 -6.59 -10.56 11.90
C MET A 17 -5.89 -11.25 13.09
N GLU A 18 -6.43 -11.09 14.30
CA GLU A 18 -5.90 -11.74 15.51
C GLU A 18 -6.01 -13.27 15.44
N LYS A 19 -7.12 -13.78 14.91
CA LYS A 19 -7.37 -15.23 14.78
C LYS A 19 -6.49 -15.90 13.72
N THR A 20 -6.22 -15.21 12.61
CA THR A 20 -5.49 -15.77 11.47
C THR A 20 -3.99 -15.57 11.56
N GLN A 21 -3.51 -14.74 12.51
CA GLN A 21 -2.14 -14.22 12.52
C GLN A 21 -1.72 -13.65 11.17
N ALA A 22 -2.69 -13.18 10.36
CA ALA A 22 -2.45 -12.94 8.95
C ALA A 22 -1.35 -11.91 8.70
N TYR A 23 -1.07 -11.03 9.67
CA TYR A 23 -0.29 -9.82 9.47
C TYR A 23 0.71 -9.59 10.60
N GLN A 24 1.53 -10.60 10.89
CA GLN A 24 2.80 -10.35 11.54
C GLN A 24 3.75 -9.75 10.49
N CYS A 25 4.14 -8.48 10.67
CA CYS A 25 5.34 -7.97 10.02
C CYS A 25 6.47 -8.97 10.30
N LEU A 26 6.92 -9.68 9.27
CA LEU A 26 7.98 -10.70 9.37
C LEU A 26 9.34 -10.11 9.76
N GLY A 27 9.41 -8.80 10.03
CA GLY A 27 10.57 -8.07 10.53
C GLY A 27 10.18 -6.83 11.33
N THR A 28 11.16 -6.22 12.00
CA THR A 28 10.99 -5.04 12.88
C THR A 28 10.64 -3.75 12.13
N ASN A 29 10.76 -3.76 10.80
CA ASN A 29 10.62 -2.58 9.95
C ASN A 29 9.45 -2.78 8.98
N ASP A 30 8.64 -1.74 8.84
CA ASP A 30 7.65 -1.61 7.77
C ASP A 30 8.39 -1.61 6.41
N PRO A 31 8.13 -2.57 5.50
CA PRO A 31 8.80 -2.62 4.21
C PRO A 31 8.15 -1.73 3.16
N LEU A 32 7.02 -1.07 3.48
CA LEU A 32 6.33 -0.18 2.57
C LEU A 32 7.23 0.93 2.00
N PRO A 33 8.08 1.62 2.79
CA PRO A 33 8.96 2.67 2.27
C PRO A 33 9.95 2.12 1.22
N GLU A 34 10.51 0.94 1.47
CA GLU A 34 11.45 0.30 0.55
C GLU A 34 10.76 -0.15 -0.74
N LEU A 35 9.53 -0.69 -0.64
CA LEU A 35 8.73 -1.08 -1.79
C LEU A 35 8.37 0.12 -2.67
N ILE A 36 7.96 1.23 -2.07
CA ILE A 36 7.68 2.49 -2.79
C ILE A 36 8.92 2.95 -3.54
N GLN A 37 10.08 2.96 -2.87
CA GLN A 37 11.34 3.42 -3.46
C GLN A 37 11.76 2.54 -4.65
N ARG A 38 11.72 1.22 -4.49
CA ARG A 38 12.06 0.26 -5.55
C ARG A 38 11.13 0.40 -6.74
N THR A 39 9.83 0.56 -6.50
CA THR A 39 8.82 0.69 -7.56
C THR A 39 8.98 1.99 -8.35
N ASN A 40 9.19 3.12 -7.67
CA ASN A 40 9.39 4.39 -8.36
C ASN A 40 10.70 4.41 -9.15
N LYS A 41 11.75 3.76 -8.64
CA LYS A 41 13.00 3.58 -9.40
C LYS A 41 12.77 2.79 -10.68
N TYR A 42 12.03 1.68 -10.61
CA TYR A 42 11.69 0.87 -11.79
C TYR A 42 10.89 1.67 -12.83
N LEU A 43 9.90 2.44 -12.39
CA LEU A 43 9.11 3.31 -13.28
C LEU A 43 9.99 4.39 -13.95
N LEU A 44 10.98 4.93 -13.24
CA LEU A 44 11.93 5.87 -13.82
C LEU A 44 12.79 5.21 -14.89
N ASP A 45 13.27 3.99 -14.65
CA ASP A 45 14.06 3.24 -15.62
C ASP A 45 13.24 2.94 -16.89
N LEU A 46 11.96 2.57 -16.74
CA LEU A 46 11.03 2.40 -17.87
C LEU A 46 10.82 3.69 -18.68
N ARG A 47 10.76 4.84 -17.99
CA ARG A 47 10.67 6.14 -18.65
C ARG A 47 11.95 6.46 -19.41
N LEU A 48 13.12 6.26 -18.81
CA LEU A 48 14.43 6.54 -19.42
C LEU A 48 14.67 5.66 -20.65
N THR A 49 14.21 4.42 -20.60
CA THR A 49 14.24 3.49 -21.73
C THR A 49 13.12 3.74 -22.77
N LYS A 50 12.28 4.77 -22.56
CA LYS A 50 11.17 5.20 -23.44
C LYS A 50 10.05 4.15 -23.61
N TRP A 51 9.89 3.23 -22.67
CA TRP A 51 8.77 2.27 -22.65
C TRP A 51 7.47 2.92 -22.17
N ILE A 52 7.58 3.97 -21.35
CA ILE A 52 6.44 4.77 -20.90
C ILE A 52 6.70 6.27 -21.15
N THR A 53 5.61 7.01 -21.35
CA THR A 53 5.63 8.47 -21.52
C THR A 53 5.77 9.19 -20.18
N GLN A 54 6.14 10.48 -20.22
CA GLN A 54 6.18 11.34 -19.03
C GLN A 54 4.85 11.32 -18.26
N LYS A 55 3.73 11.45 -18.99
CA LYS A 55 2.39 11.48 -18.41
C LYS A 55 2.05 10.15 -17.71
N GLN A 56 2.45 9.02 -18.30
CA GLN A 56 2.26 7.70 -17.68
C GLN A 56 3.14 7.54 -16.44
N TYR A 57 4.39 7.99 -16.48
CA TYR A 57 5.28 7.98 -15.32
C TYR A 57 4.71 8.79 -14.14
N GLU A 58 4.19 9.98 -14.39
CA GLU A 58 3.57 10.83 -13.35
C GLU A 58 2.31 10.22 -12.74
N LEU A 59 1.50 9.52 -13.55
CA LEU A 59 0.28 8.83 -13.10
C LEU A 59 0.57 7.55 -12.31
N LEU A 60 1.64 6.82 -12.66
CA LEU A 60 1.99 5.54 -12.04
C LEU A 60 2.91 5.68 -10.83
N SER A 61 3.65 6.80 -10.72
CA SER A 61 4.57 7.04 -9.61
C SER A 61 3.82 7.05 -8.29
N ILE A 62 4.25 6.20 -7.37
CA ILE A 62 3.61 6.03 -6.07
C ILE A 62 4.02 7.21 -5.18
N LYS A 63 3.04 8.01 -4.75
CA LYS A 63 3.25 9.06 -3.75
C LYS A 63 3.04 8.46 -2.36
N PRO A 64 4.00 8.61 -1.42
CA PRO A 64 3.87 8.08 -0.06
C PRO A 64 2.57 8.47 0.64
N ASN A 65 2.08 9.69 0.36
CA ASN A 65 0.85 10.23 0.95
C ASN A 65 -0.44 9.71 0.31
N GLU A 66 -0.37 9.10 -0.89
CA GLU A 66 -1.50 8.44 -1.55
C GLU A 66 -1.58 6.96 -1.16
N VAL A 67 -0.58 6.43 -0.46
CA VAL A 67 -0.58 5.07 0.10
C VAL A 67 -1.38 5.03 1.40
N GLU A 68 -2.59 5.60 1.38
CA GLU A 68 -3.60 5.41 2.42
C GLU A 68 -4.17 3.98 2.44
N LEU A 69 -3.62 3.03 1.66
CA LEU A 69 -4.16 1.66 1.54
C LEU A 69 -3.14 0.57 1.91
N ALA A 70 -2.03 0.92 2.56
CA ALA A 70 -1.08 -0.10 3.04
C ALA A 70 -1.76 -1.13 3.94
N HIS A 71 -2.76 -0.73 4.72
CA HIS A 71 -3.54 -1.62 5.59
C HIS A 71 -4.52 -2.58 4.87
N LEU A 72 -4.64 -2.52 3.54
CA LEU A 72 -5.43 -3.49 2.76
C LEU A 72 -4.59 -4.61 2.13
N TYR A 73 -3.28 -4.41 2.01
CA TYR A 73 -2.36 -5.40 1.44
C TYR A 73 -1.36 -5.94 2.46
N TYR A 74 -1.39 -5.43 3.68
CA TYR A 74 -0.44 -5.84 4.71
C TYR A 74 -0.95 -6.92 5.58
#